data_AF-A0AA41E7Z8-F1
#
_entry.id   AF-A0AA41E7Z8-F1
#
_cell.length_a   1.000
_cell.length_b   1.000
_cell.length_c   1.000
_cell.angle_alpha   90.00
_cell.angle_beta   90.00
_cell.angle_gamma   90.00
#
_symmetry.space_group_name_H-M   'P 1'
#
loop_
_entity.id
_entity.type
_entity.pdbx_description
1 polymer ?
#
loop_
_entity_poly.entity_id
_entity_poly.type
_entity_poly.pdbx_seq_one_letter_code
_entity_poly.pdbx_strand_id
1 'polypeptide(L)'
;MKRRDFLGVSAAALASTPIRSLAQGHGPADDVMPPININAPSNISLPVPSPGGPAGGYYWQAGGDNIRGGIFQIGRFRLVNGKKILEAAAAGKSRDVLSEFAYGIELANKQVVQAQIATYALFTSWLANNGWQGIVGADQYGLSNTTFSGLTTAFGLFSDYYFSHLPAPPITEFKFYSTPFFTLGAYYYWIRGNGDSRAVDLKSLKLGIGVQQISPIRDIIVNDGMGAGVYPIDAEFSTNLLNDQELIVGSALGRVSGHVNGQLVLGSDGSFYFRGEYRLNPDKFDFDASRSRPSIQEALTTLVRKIGEFVDHKDFMIYFTGSQPLEVNGTRASIKATNPDGTPAAVHRPSFGGLSPRPPR
;
A
#
# COMPACT_ATOMS: atom_id res chain seq x y z
N MET A 1 -61.70 1.92 -34.80
CA MET A 1 -61.71 2.57 -33.46
C MET A 1 -60.58 3.60 -33.45
N LYS A 2 -60.83 4.81 -33.96
CA LYS A 2 -61.08 6.10 -33.25
C LYS A 2 -59.95 6.57 -32.30
N ARG A 3 -59.26 7.62 -32.77
CA ARG A 3 -58.42 8.63 -32.11
C ARG A 3 -59.12 9.32 -30.92
N ARG A 4 -58.32 9.89 -30.01
CA ARG A 4 -58.30 11.30 -29.50
C ARG A 4 -57.66 11.31 -28.10
N ASP A 5 -56.56 12.02 -27.83
CA ASP A 5 -56.29 13.47 -27.83
C ASP A 5 -56.56 14.16 -26.47
N PHE A 6 -55.50 14.88 -26.05
CA PHE A 6 -55.47 16.16 -25.31
C PHE A 6 -55.57 16.22 -23.77
N LEU A 7 -54.42 16.57 -23.19
CA LEU A 7 -54.10 17.84 -22.50
C LEU A 7 -55.19 18.50 -21.63
N GLY A 8 -54.80 18.84 -20.39
CA GLY A 8 -55.57 19.77 -19.55
C GLY A 8 -54.87 20.12 -18.24
N VAL A 9 -54.10 21.21 -18.29
CA VAL A 9 -53.49 21.94 -17.17
C VAL A 9 -54.58 22.66 -16.35
N SER A 10 -54.49 22.71 -15.02
CA SER A 10 -54.44 23.98 -14.25
C SER A 10 -54.62 23.83 -12.74
N ALA A 11 -53.89 24.73 -12.07
CA ALA A 11 -53.79 25.00 -10.65
C ALA A 11 -55.09 25.42 -9.96
N ALA A 12 -55.15 25.19 -8.65
CA ALA A 12 -55.63 26.19 -7.69
C ALA A 12 -55.07 25.88 -6.30
N ALA A 13 -54.32 26.84 -5.76
CA ALA A 13 -53.89 26.93 -4.38
C ALA A 13 -55.07 27.36 -3.48
N LEU A 14 -55.12 26.89 -2.24
CA LEU A 14 -55.64 27.66 -1.12
C LEU A 14 -54.85 27.36 0.16
N ALA A 15 -54.28 28.43 0.70
CA ALA A 15 -53.55 28.50 1.95
C ALA A 15 -54.49 28.58 3.15
N SER A 16 -54.00 28.19 4.34
CA SER A 16 -54.16 29.01 5.54
C SER A 16 -53.13 28.63 6.60
N THR A 17 -52.50 29.69 7.11
CA THR A 17 -51.31 29.79 7.96
C THR A 17 -51.73 29.97 9.45
N PRO A 18 -50.96 30.61 10.33
CA PRO A 18 -49.85 30.08 11.13
C PRO A 18 -50.06 30.35 12.65
N ILE A 19 -49.14 29.87 13.51
CA ILE A 19 -48.99 30.45 14.85
C ILE A 19 -47.67 31.23 14.91
N ARG A 20 -47.81 32.54 15.08
CA ARG A 20 -46.76 33.46 15.54
C ARG A 20 -46.62 33.34 17.06
N SER A 21 -45.39 33.43 17.56
CA SER A 21 -45.13 34.34 18.69
C SER A 21 -43.82 35.08 18.47
N LEU A 22 -43.93 36.40 18.57
CA LEU A 22 -42.86 37.39 18.50
C LEU A 22 -42.01 37.38 19.77
N ALA A 23 -40.72 37.67 19.63
CA ALA A 23 -40.03 38.60 20.51
C ALA A 23 -38.92 39.31 19.72
N GLN A 24 -39.11 40.62 19.56
CA GLN A 24 -38.13 41.56 18.99
C GLN A 24 -37.07 41.93 20.02
N GLY A 25 -35.86 42.24 19.54
CA GLY A 25 -34.87 43.04 20.24
C GLY A 25 -33.77 43.46 19.27
N HIS A 26 -33.73 44.75 18.93
CA HIS A 26 -32.75 45.37 18.02
C HIS A 26 -31.59 46.03 18.78
N GLY A 27 -30.36 45.75 18.32
CA GLY A 27 -29.20 46.68 18.23
C GLY A 27 -28.19 46.71 19.41
N PRO A 28 -26.96 47.25 19.23
CA PRO A 28 -26.17 47.51 18.02
C PRO A 28 -24.89 46.63 17.95
N ALA A 29 -24.20 46.69 16.81
CA ALA A 29 -22.84 46.17 16.66
C ALA A 29 -21.86 47.11 17.37
N ASP A 30 -20.98 46.54 18.19
CA ASP A 30 -19.68 47.13 18.55
C ASP A 30 -18.65 46.00 18.71
N ASP A 31 -17.55 46.18 17.99
CA ASP A 31 -16.31 45.41 18.02
C ASP A 31 -15.71 45.35 19.42
N VAL A 32 -15.18 44.17 19.79
CA VAL A 32 -13.85 43.89 20.41
C VAL A 32 -13.93 42.46 20.96
N MET A 33 -13.31 41.49 20.27
CA MET A 33 -13.08 40.16 20.85
C MET A 33 -12.08 40.29 22.01
N PRO A 34 -12.33 39.67 23.19
CA PRO A 34 -11.35 39.69 24.27
C PRO A 34 -10.12 38.84 23.89
N PRO A 35 -8.90 39.25 24.28
CA PRO A 35 -7.70 38.45 24.06
C PRO A 35 -7.79 37.12 24.82
N ILE A 36 -7.53 36.01 24.11
CA ILE A 36 -7.44 34.68 24.70
C ILE A 36 -6.15 34.61 25.52
N ASN A 37 -6.29 34.48 26.84
CA ASN A 37 -5.19 34.26 27.76
C ASN A 37 -4.97 32.75 27.92
N ILE A 38 -3.86 32.22 27.40
CA ILE A 38 -3.52 30.78 27.54
C ILE A 38 -2.77 30.59 28.86
N ASN A 39 -3.49 30.21 29.90
CA ASN A 39 -2.89 29.54 31.05
C ASN A 39 -2.87 28.03 30.77
N ALA A 40 -1.69 27.47 30.52
CA ALA A 40 -1.52 26.03 30.40
C ALA A 40 -1.82 25.35 31.76
N PRO A 41 -2.73 24.37 31.84
CA PRO A 41 -2.82 23.52 33.01
C PRO A 41 -1.61 22.58 33.01
N SER A 42 -0.81 22.65 34.08
CA SER A 42 0.14 21.61 34.43
C SER A 42 -0.62 20.35 34.84
N ASN A 43 -0.23 19.23 34.24
CA ASN A 43 -0.63 17.85 34.57
C ASN A 43 -2.03 17.44 34.11
N ILE A 44 -2.15 17.09 32.82
CA ILE A 44 -3.27 16.27 32.34
C ILE A 44 -2.98 14.82 32.70
N SER A 45 -3.69 14.29 33.70
CA SER A 45 -3.86 12.86 33.89
C SER A 45 -4.62 12.31 32.68
N LEU A 46 -3.94 11.51 31.85
CA LEU A 46 -4.56 10.84 30.71
C LEU A 46 -5.49 9.72 31.21
N PRO A 47 -6.66 9.51 30.58
CA PRO A 47 -7.53 8.40 30.94
C PRO A 47 -6.80 7.06 30.76
N VAL A 48 -6.87 6.21 31.79
CA VAL A 48 -6.26 4.88 31.82
C VAL A 48 -7.04 3.95 30.87
N PRO A 49 -6.37 3.20 29.96
CA PRO A 49 -7.05 2.28 29.05
C PRO A 49 -7.73 1.11 29.78
N SER A 50 -8.96 0.80 29.39
CA SER A 50 -9.69 -0.41 29.81
C SER A 50 -9.11 -1.65 29.13
N PRO A 51 -8.90 -2.78 29.84
CA PRO A 51 -8.45 -4.06 29.28
C PRO A 51 -9.42 -4.73 28.26
N GLY A 52 -10.49 -4.06 27.83
CA GLY A 52 -11.47 -4.62 26.90
C GLY A 52 -12.22 -3.61 26.03
N GLY A 53 -11.70 -2.39 25.83
CA GLY A 53 -12.30 -1.36 24.97
C GLY A 53 -11.88 -1.47 23.48
N PRO A 54 -12.64 -0.89 22.54
CA PRO A 54 -12.50 -1.16 21.11
C PRO A 54 -11.16 -0.68 20.54
N ALA A 55 -10.42 -1.62 19.96
CA ALA A 55 -9.90 -1.55 18.59
C ALA A 55 -9.03 -0.36 18.12
N GLY A 56 -8.35 0.40 18.97
CA GLY A 56 -7.11 1.07 18.55
C GLY A 56 -6.72 2.28 19.38
N GLY A 57 -5.53 2.16 19.94
CA GLY A 57 -4.87 3.19 20.75
C GLY A 57 -3.66 2.60 21.45
N TYR A 58 -2.74 1.97 20.71
CA TYR A 58 -1.59 1.33 21.36
C TYR A 58 -0.51 2.36 21.68
N TYR A 59 -0.73 3.05 22.80
CA TYR A 59 0.34 3.70 23.53
C TYR A 59 1.24 2.61 24.14
N TRP A 60 2.53 2.67 23.83
CA TRP A 60 3.55 1.88 24.52
C TRP A 60 4.55 2.83 25.19
N GLN A 61 5.03 2.44 26.37
CA GLN A 61 5.96 3.24 27.15
C GLN A 61 7.40 2.89 26.77
N ALA A 62 8.18 3.92 26.43
CA ALA A 62 9.62 3.78 26.27
C ALA A 62 10.26 3.37 27.61
N GLY A 63 11.19 2.41 27.58
CA GLY A 63 11.90 1.92 28.78
C GLY A 63 11.22 0.78 29.53
N GLY A 64 10.01 0.36 29.12
CA GLY A 64 9.30 -0.78 29.70
C GLY A 64 9.40 -2.08 28.91
N ASP A 65 10.16 -2.09 27.81
CA ASP A 65 10.29 -3.25 26.92
C ASP A 65 11.68 -3.30 26.26
N ASN A 66 12.08 -4.49 25.83
CA ASN A 66 13.34 -4.71 25.12
C ASN A 66 13.14 -4.43 23.62
N ILE A 67 13.66 -3.32 23.12
CA ILE A 67 13.64 -2.98 21.69
C ILE A 67 15.05 -2.82 21.16
N ARG A 68 15.23 -2.92 19.84
CA ARG A 68 16.48 -2.56 19.17
C ARG A 68 16.33 -1.24 18.41
N GLY A 69 17.45 -0.55 18.21
CA GLY A 69 17.47 0.74 17.53
C GLY A 69 16.95 1.90 18.37
N GLY A 70 16.90 3.08 17.77
CA GLY A 70 16.44 4.31 18.42
C GLY A 70 14.92 4.45 18.36
N ILE A 71 14.34 5.20 19.30
CA ILE A 71 12.95 5.63 19.24
C ILE A 71 12.89 6.94 18.46
N PHE A 72 12.09 6.97 17.39
CA PHE A 72 11.83 8.18 16.64
C PHE A 72 10.43 8.70 16.97
N GLN A 73 10.35 9.90 17.53
CA GLN A 73 9.09 10.51 17.92
C GLN A 73 8.59 11.46 16.82
N ILE A 74 7.36 11.25 16.36
CA ILE A 74 6.68 12.13 15.41
C ILE A 74 5.29 12.43 15.97
N GLY A 75 5.02 13.70 16.25
CA GLY A 75 3.85 14.10 17.01
C GLY A 75 3.80 13.34 18.35
N ARG A 76 2.71 12.60 18.56
CA ARG A 76 2.47 11.78 19.75
C ARG A 76 2.86 10.30 19.55
N PHE A 77 3.24 9.89 18.35
CA PHE A 77 3.71 8.52 18.09
C PHE A 77 5.18 8.34 18.46
N ARG A 78 5.48 7.16 19.00
CA ARG A 78 6.85 6.66 19.21
C ARG A 78 7.07 5.46 18.31
N LEU A 79 7.93 5.64 17.33
CA LEU A 79 8.23 4.64 16.30
C LEU A 79 9.56 3.95 16.64
N VAL A 80 9.52 2.64 16.88
CA VAL A 80 10.71 1.82 17.12
C VAL A 80 11.50 1.75 15.83
N ASN A 81 12.76 2.18 15.88
CA ASN A 81 13.65 2.31 14.72
C ASN A 81 13.06 3.17 13.57
N GLY A 82 12.09 4.04 13.89
CA GLY A 82 11.25 4.73 12.90
C GLY A 82 12.02 5.61 11.93
N LYS A 83 13.12 6.23 12.35
CA LYS A 83 13.94 7.07 11.46
C LYS A 83 14.47 6.27 10.27
N LYS A 84 15.07 5.11 10.52
CA LYS A 84 15.62 4.25 9.47
C LYS A 84 14.53 3.66 8.57
N ILE A 85 13.40 3.27 9.16
CA ILE A 85 12.23 2.76 8.42
C ILE A 85 11.75 3.83 7.43
N LEU A 86 11.62 5.08 7.87
CA LEU A 86 11.15 6.19 7.03
C LEU A 86 12.22 6.64 6.02
N GLU A 87 13.51 6.57 6.35
CA GLU A 87 14.61 6.82 5.38
C GLU A 87 14.62 5.75 4.27
N ALA A 88 14.44 4.48 4.62
CA ALA A 88 14.31 3.39 3.66
C ALA A 88 13.08 3.55 2.77
N ALA A 89 11.93 3.87 3.37
CA ALA A 89 10.68 4.15 2.65
C ALA A 89 10.86 5.33 1.68
N ALA A 90 11.56 6.39 2.12
CA ALA A 90 11.81 7.55 1.29
C ALA A 90 12.75 7.25 0.10
N ALA A 91 13.72 6.36 0.31
CA ALA A 91 14.64 5.93 -0.72
C ALA A 91 14.05 4.86 -1.68
N GLY A 92 12.77 4.49 -1.52
CA GLY A 92 12.15 3.41 -2.29
C GLY A 92 12.72 2.03 -1.99
N LYS A 93 13.43 1.87 -0.86
CA LYS A 93 14.10 0.62 -0.47
C LYS A 93 13.16 -0.27 0.32
N SER A 94 12.23 -0.87 -0.41
CA SER A 94 11.19 -1.79 0.08
C SER A 94 11.71 -2.85 1.06
N ARG A 95 12.87 -3.44 0.76
CA ARG A 95 13.52 -4.46 1.60
C ARG A 95 13.94 -3.91 2.96
N ASP A 96 14.52 -2.72 2.93
CA ASP A 96 15.12 -2.09 4.10
C ASP A 96 14.01 -1.63 5.06
N VAL A 97 12.83 -1.24 4.55
CA VAL A 97 11.66 -0.91 5.39
C VAL A 97 11.30 -2.08 6.31
N LEU A 98 11.11 -3.28 5.74
CA LEU A 98 10.76 -4.46 6.54
C LEU A 98 11.92 -4.95 7.40
N SER A 99 13.16 -4.82 6.92
CA SER A 99 14.35 -5.22 7.68
C SER A 99 14.58 -4.36 8.91
N GLU A 100 14.46 -3.03 8.76
CA GLU A 100 14.59 -2.09 9.87
C GLU A 100 13.41 -2.19 10.85
N PHE A 101 12.20 -2.49 10.36
CA PHE A 101 11.06 -2.80 11.21
C PHE A 101 11.32 -4.06 12.05
N ALA A 102 11.66 -5.18 11.39
CA ALA A 102 11.92 -6.47 12.05
C ALA A 102 13.07 -6.38 13.06
N TYR A 103 14.16 -5.69 12.70
CA TYR A 103 15.28 -5.42 13.60
C TYR A 103 14.80 -4.73 14.87
N GLY A 104 14.01 -3.65 14.74
CA GLY A 104 13.57 -2.86 15.88
C GLY A 104 12.74 -3.64 16.90
N ILE A 105 11.88 -4.53 16.41
CA ILE A 105 10.92 -5.28 17.24
C ILE A 105 11.39 -6.70 17.65
N GLU A 106 12.58 -7.12 17.26
CA GLU A 106 13.10 -8.49 17.45
C GLU A 106 13.04 -8.98 18.90
N LEU A 107 13.24 -8.07 19.86
CA LEU A 107 13.25 -8.36 21.30
C LEU A 107 11.96 -7.90 22.00
N ALA A 108 11.07 -7.22 21.27
CA ALA A 108 9.90 -6.58 21.83
C ALA A 108 8.85 -7.61 22.23
N ASN A 109 8.04 -7.25 23.22
CA ASN A 109 6.87 -8.01 23.60
C ASN A 109 5.73 -7.86 22.58
N LYS A 110 4.77 -8.79 22.66
CA LYS A 110 3.61 -8.89 21.76
C LYS A 110 2.86 -7.56 21.61
N GLN A 111 2.67 -6.83 22.71
CA GLN A 111 1.93 -5.57 22.73
C GLN A 111 2.64 -4.48 21.93
N VAL A 112 3.96 -4.35 22.08
CA VAL A 112 4.76 -3.39 21.31
C VAL A 112 4.77 -3.76 19.83
N VAL A 113 4.90 -5.04 19.48
CA VAL A 113 4.81 -5.49 18.08
C VAL A 113 3.46 -5.09 17.47
N GLN A 114 2.35 -5.39 18.15
CA GLN A 114 1.00 -5.01 17.67
C GLN A 114 0.84 -3.50 17.54
N ALA A 115 1.38 -2.74 18.50
CA ALA A 115 1.35 -1.29 18.48
C ALA A 115 2.04 -0.74 17.23
N GLN A 116 3.28 -1.19 16.97
CA GLN A 116 4.07 -0.74 15.83
C GLN A 116 3.39 -1.13 14.51
N ILE A 117 2.96 -2.39 14.34
CA ILE A 117 2.22 -2.85 13.15
C ILE A 117 0.98 -1.97 12.92
N ALA A 118 0.18 -1.73 13.97
CA ALA A 118 -1.03 -0.94 13.88
C ALA A 118 -0.77 0.52 13.50
N THR A 119 0.29 1.15 14.02
CA THR A 119 0.60 2.55 13.67
C THR A 119 0.85 2.71 12.17
N TYR A 120 1.68 1.85 11.58
CA TYR A 120 1.93 1.90 10.14
C TYR A 120 0.69 1.54 9.32
N ALA A 121 -0.08 0.54 9.74
CA ALA A 121 -1.32 0.13 9.06
C ALA A 121 -2.41 1.21 9.10
N LEU A 122 -2.64 1.82 10.26
CA LEU A 122 -3.66 2.87 10.40
C LEU A 122 -3.24 4.14 9.63
N PHE A 123 -1.95 4.41 9.52
CA PHE A 123 -1.45 5.44 8.60
C PHE A 123 -1.83 5.13 7.14
N THR A 124 -1.67 3.88 6.68
CA THR A 124 -2.11 3.50 5.32
C THR A 124 -3.62 3.69 5.15
N SER A 125 -4.41 3.26 6.13
CA SER A 125 -5.87 3.39 6.07
C SER A 125 -6.34 4.84 6.15
N TRP A 126 -5.63 5.70 6.87
CA TRP A 126 -5.91 7.14 6.91
C TRP A 126 -5.68 7.78 5.55
N LEU A 127 -4.57 7.44 4.87
CA LEU A 127 -4.33 7.89 3.51
C LEU A 127 -5.46 7.41 2.56
N ALA A 128 -5.87 6.15 2.63
CA ALA A 128 -7.00 5.64 1.85
C ALA A 128 -8.33 6.36 2.10
N ASN A 129 -8.48 7.00 3.25
CA ASN A 129 -9.65 7.80 3.63
C ASN A 129 -9.42 9.29 3.39
N ASN A 130 -8.78 9.65 2.28
CA ASN A 130 -8.48 11.03 1.87
C ASN A 130 -7.50 11.80 2.77
N GLY A 131 -6.77 11.12 3.65
CA GLY A 131 -5.71 11.74 4.46
C GLY A 131 -4.55 12.31 3.64
N TRP A 132 -4.45 11.95 2.36
CA TRP A 132 -3.49 12.53 1.41
C TRP A 132 -3.82 13.98 1.01
N GLN A 133 -5.05 14.45 1.21
CA GLN A 133 -5.46 15.80 0.80
C GLN A 133 -4.63 16.86 1.55
N GLY A 134 -3.87 17.65 0.79
CA GLY A 134 -2.97 18.67 1.35
C GLY A 134 -1.53 18.20 1.60
N ILE A 135 -1.21 16.92 1.35
CA ILE A 135 0.17 16.43 1.35
C ILE A 135 0.73 16.57 -0.07
N VAL A 136 1.76 17.42 -0.22
CA VAL A 136 2.45 17.60 -1.52
C VAL A 136 3.04 16.27 -1.98
N GLY A 137 2.71 15.87 -3.21
CA GLY A 137 3.15 14.58 -3.74
C GLY A 137 2.43 13.38 -3.12
N ALA A 138 1.22 13.57 -2.60
CA ALA A 138 0.28 12.50 -2.31
C ALA A 138 -0.97 12.66 -3.20
N ASP A 139 -1.45 11.55 -3.73
CA ASP A 139 -2.70 11.45 -4.47
C ASP A 139 -3.47 10.23 -4.00
N GLN A 140 -4.68 10.00 -4.54
CA GLN A 140 -5.56 8.86 -4.24
C GLN A 140 -4.96 7.46 -4.53
N TYR A 141 -3.80 7.40 -5.18
CA TYR A 141 -3.11 6.16 -5.53
C TYR A 141 -1.81 5.97 -4.75
N GLY A 142 -1.37 6.94 -3.95
CA GLY A 142 -0.24 6.77 -3.04
C GLY A 142 0.55 8.05 -2.79
N LEU A 143 1.68 7.89 -2.11
CA LEU A 143 2.69 8.94 -1.99
C LEU A 143 3.59 8.88 -3.23
N SER A 144 3.43 9.83 -4.15
CA SER A 144 4.23 9.96 -5.38
C SER A 144 5.59 10.66 -5.16
N ASN A 145 5.74 11.40 -4.06
CA ASN A 145 7.03 11.97 -3.63
C ASN A 145 7.31 11.66 -2.15
N THR A 146 7.76 10.43 -1.88
CA THR A 146 8.16 9.99 -0.54
C THR A 146 9.53 10.54 -0.17
N THR A 147 9.65 11.84 0.12
CA THR A 147 10.86 12.33 0.80
C THR A 147 10.79 11.98 2.28
N PHE A 148 11.94 11.86 2.94
CA PHE A 148 11.97 11.64 4.39
C PHE A 148 11.19 12.72 5.14
N SER A 149 11.42 14.00 4.80
CA SER A 149 10.69 15.14 5.36
C SER A 149 9.19 15.04 5.10
N GLY A 150 8.78 14.75 3.86
CA GLY A 150 7.37 14.58 3.49
C GLY A 150 6.69 13.45 4.27
N LEU A 151 7.35 12.31 4.43
CA LEU A 151 6.87 11.21 5.25
C LEU A 151 6.74 11.60 6.72
N THR A 152 7.74 12.31 7.29
CA THR A 152 7.64 12.77 8.68
C THR A 152 6.51 13.76 8.90
N THR A 153 6.28 14.67 7.96
CA THR A 153 5.14 15.60 8.00
C THR A 153 3.82 14.85 7.90
N ALA A 154 3.69 13.89 6.98
CA ALA A 154 2.51 13.05 6.84
C ALA A 154 2.20 12.26 8.12
N PHE A 155 3.22 11.69 8.77
CA PHE A 155 3.08 11.03 10.07
C PHE A 155 2.69 12.00 11.20
N GLY A 156 3.17 13.25 11.15
CA GLY A 156 2.75 14.31 12.09
C GLY A 156 1.27 14.64 11.95
N LEU A 157 0.81 14.90 10.73
CA LEU A 157 -0.61 15.13 10.42
C LEU A 157 -1.48 13.94 10.82
N PHE A 158 -1.03 12.73 10.50
CA PHE A 158 -1.69 11.50 10.91
C PHE A 158 -1.75 11.36 12.43
N SER A 159 -0.67 11.68 13.15
CA SER A 159 -0.67 11.72 14.61
C SER A 159 -1.76 12.62 15.15
N ASP A 160 -1.83 13.86 14.70
CA ASP A 160 -2.82 14.82 15.19
C ASP A 160 -4.26 14.37 14.88
N TYR A 161 -4.49 13.86 13.67
CA TYR A 161 -5.76 13.27 13.28
C TYR A 161 -6.13 12.07 14.17
N TYR A 162 -5.23 11.09 14.30
CA TYR A 162 -5.47 9.86 15.03
C TYR A 162 -5.84 10.11 16.49
N PHE A 163 -5.06 10.96 17.18
CA PHE A 163 -5.27 11.23 18.59
C PHE A 163 -6.46 12.17 18.88
N SER A 164 -6.95 12.91 17.89
CA SER A 164 -8.20 13.68 17.99
C SER A 164 -9.45 12.87 17.66
N HIS A 165 -9.29 11.71 17.01
CA HIS A 165 -10.38 10.82 16.59
C HIS A 165 -10.36 9.48 17.31
N LEU A 166 -9.89 9.44 18.56
CA LEU A 166 -9.96 8.23 19.37
C LEU A 166 -11.40 7.95 19.85
N PRO A 167 -11.80 6.67 19.95
CA PRO A 167 -11.03 5.45 19.64
C PRO A 167 -10.83 5.27 18.13
N ALA A 168 -9.78 4.52 17.74
CA ALA A 168 -9.52 4.29 16.32
C ALA A 168 -10.72 3.66 15.58
N PRO A 169 -10.84 3.91 14.26
CA PRO A 169 -11.90 3.31 13.45
C PRO A 169 -11.95 1.78 13.58
N PRO A 170 -13.15 1.17 13.51
CA PRO A 170 -13.29 -0.28 13.59
C PRO A 170 -12.55 -0.96 12.44
N ILE A 171 -12.08 -2.19 12.66
CA ILE A 171 -11.32 -2.95 11.66
C ILE A 171 -12.11 -3.21 10.36
N THR A 172 -13.45 -3.15 10.45
CA THR A 172 -14.37 -3.22 9.32
C THR A 172 -14.19 -2.08 8.31
N GLU A 173 -13.69 -0.93 8.77
CA GLU A 173 -13.43 0.26 7.95
C GLU A 173 -11.99 0.32 7.42
N PHE A 174 -11.14 -0.64 7.77
CA PHE A 174 -9.75 -0.67 7.32
C PHE A 174 -9.68 -0.75 5.79
N LYS A 175 -8.94 0.17 5.20
CA LYS A 175 -8.67 0.20 3.76
C LYS A 175 -7.18 0.04 3.49
N PHE A 176 -6.88 -0.78 2.50
CA PHE A 176 -5.53 -0.84 1.96
C PHE A 176 -5.22 0.41 1.16
N TYR A 177 -3.96 0.83 1.25
CA TYR A 177 -3.42 1.90 0.45
C TYR A 177 -2.00 1.60 0.06
N SER A 178 -1.63 1.99 -1.15
CA SER A 178 -0.26 1.83 -1.59
C SER A 178 0.65 2.82 -0.92
N THR A 179 1.40 2.25 0.00
CA THR A 179 2.41 2.93 0.77
C THR A 179 3.58 1.97 0.90
N PRO A 180 4.75 2.48 1.30
CA PRO A 180 5.85 1.63 1.70
C PRO A 180 5.52 0.64 2.85
N PHE A 181 4.34 0.75 3.46
CA PHE A 181 3.92 -0.03 4.61
C PHE A 181 2.78 -1.01 4.32
N PHE A 182 2.47 -1.26 3.05
CA PHE A 182 1.37 -2.15 2.63
C PHE A 182 1.41 -3.52 3.35
N THR A 183 2.58 -4.15 3.45
CA THR A 183 2.77 -5.43 4.16
C THR A 183 2.38 -5.35 5.63
N LEU A 184 2.74 -4.25 6.31
CA LEU A 184 2.37 -4.04 7.71
C LEU A 184 0.86 -3.84 7.85
N GLY A 185 0.23 -3.18 6.86
CA GLY A 185 -1.23 -3.13 6.71
C GLY A 185 -1.86 -4.53 6.59
N ALA A 186 -1.25 -5.40 5.78
CA ALA A 186 -1.72 -6.76 5.60
C ALA A 186 -1.59 -7.59 6.89
N TYR A 187 -0.46 -7.48 7.61
CA TYR A 187 -0.30 -8.14 8.92
C TYR A 187 -1.29 -7.63 9.96
N TYR A 188 -1.50 -6.31 10.04
CA TYR A 188 -2.49 -5.73 10.94
C TYR A 188 -3.88 -6.33 10.69
N TYR A 189 -4.26 -6.43 9.43
CA TYR A 189 -5.55 -6.97 9.03
C TYR A 189 -5.64 -8.49 9.20
N TRP A 190 -4.55 -9.23 8.98
CA TRP A 190 -4.49 -10.68 9.25
C TRP A 190 -4.67 -11.00 10.74
N ILE A 191 -4.11 -10.17 11.63
CA ILE A 191 -4.21 -10.33 13.08
C ILE A 191 -5.61 -9.95 13.61
N ARG A 192 -6.31 -9.02 12.95
CA ARG A 192 -7.54 -8.38 13.52
C ARG A 192 -8.80 -8.45 12.67
N GLY A 193 -8.67 -8.66 11.38
CA GLY A 193 -9.72 -8.53 10.36
C GLY A 193 -10.69 -9.69 10.31
N ASN A 194 -10.55 -10.67 11.21
CA ASN A 194 -11.46 -11.81 11.36
C ASN A 194 -11.63 -12.68 10.09
N GLY A 195 -10.73 -12.56 9.11
CA GLY A 195 -10.79 -13.27 7.84
C GLY A 195 -11.72 -12.64 6.80
N ASP A 196 -12.35 -11.50 7.10
CA ASP A 196 -13.25 -10.84 6.16
C ASP A 196 -12.47 -10.33 4.95
N SER A 197 -13.00 -10.54 3.75
CA SER A 197 -12.38 -10.09 2.51
C SER A 197 -12.15 -8.58 2.46
N ARG A 198 -11.10 -8.16 1.76
CA ARG A 198 -10.82 -6.74 1.50
C ARG A 198 -10.57 -6.49 0.03
N ALA A 199 -10.92 -5.28 -0.42
CA ALA A 199 -10.64 -4.83 -1.75
C ALA A 199 -9.49 -3.82 -1.73
N VAL A 200 -8.68 -3.84 -2.79
CA VAL A 200 -7.65 -2.83 -3.06
C VAL A 200 -7.76 -2.40 -4.51
N ASP A 201 -7.62 -1.09 -4.76
CA ASP A 201 -7.50 -0.60 -6.12
C ASP A 201 -6.14 -1.01 -6.69
N LEU A 202 -6.15 -1.76 -7.80
CA LEU A 202 -4.94 -2.22 -8.47
C LEU A 202 -4.02 -1.05 -8.84
N LYS A 203 -4.59 0.10 -9.26
CA LYS A 203 -3.80 1.29 -9.58
C LYS A 203 -3.07 1.86 -8.39
N SER A 204 -3.64 1.71 -7.19
CA SER A 204 -2.95 2.16 -5.99
C SER A 204 -1.65 1.40 -5.84
N LEU A 205 -1.61 0.07 -6.04
CA LEU A 205 -0.43 -0.76 -5.77
C LEU A 205 0.83 -0.35 -6.55
N LYS A 206 0.71 0.46 -7.61
CA LYS A 206 1.83 0.98 -8.41
C LYS A 206 2.77 -0.12 -8.92
N LEU A 207 2.19 -1.29 -9.21
CA LEU A 207 2.92 -2.46 -9.67
C LEU A 207 3.57 -2.20 -11.04
N GLY A 208 4.89 -2.26 -11.08
CA GLY A 208 5.74 -2.20 -12.27
C GLY A 208 5.83 -3.52 -13.04
N ILE A 209 4.75 -4.30 -13.09
CA ILE A 209 4.69 -5.51 -13.93
C ILE A 209 4.83 -5.10 -15.38
N GLY A 210 5.97 -5.44 -15.99
CA GLY A 210 6.25 -5.16 -17.40
C GLY A 210 5.97 -6.34 -18.32
N VAL A 211 6.10 -6.10 -19.63
CA VAL A 211 5.90 -7.13 -20.67
C VAL A 211 6.84 -8.34 -20.52
N GLN A 212 8.02 -8.15 -19.91
CA GLN A 212 8.97 -9.22 -19.59
C GLN A 212 8.44 -10.18 -18.51
N GLN A 213 7.47 -9.76 -17.71
CA GLN A 213 6.85 -10.53 -16.63
C GLN A 213 5.51 -11.16 -17.03
N ILE A 214 5.03 -10.90 -18.25
CA ILE A 214 3.76 -11.40 -18.77
C ILE A 214 4.05 -12.37 -19.91
N SER A 215 4.08 -13.68 -19.59
CA SER A 215 4.52 -14.73 -20.52
C SER A 215 3.84 -14.68 -21.90
N PRO A 216 2.50 -14.50 -22.02
CA PRO A 216 1.87 -14.41 -23.33
C PRO A 216 2.43 -13.31 -24.25
N ILE A 217 2.90 -12.19 -23.69
CA ILE A 217 3.54 -11.11 -24.45
C ILE A 217 5.01 -11.47 -24.71
N ARG A 218 5.73 -11.83 -23.64
CA ARG A 218 7.16 -12.14 -23.70
C ARG A 218 7.46 -13.24 -24.72
N ASP A 219 6.68 -14.31 -24.74
CA ASP A 219 6.91 -15.48 -25.57
C ASP A 219 6.80 -15.15 -27.06
N ILE A 220 5.96 -14.17 -27.44
CA ILE A 220 5.90 -13.65 -28.81
C ILE A 220 7.15 -12.82 -29.13
N ILE A 221 7.59 -11.98 -28.20
CA ILE A 221 8.75 -11.09 -28.42
C ILE A 221 10.05 -11.88 -28.56
N VAL A 222 10.27 -12.90 -27.72
CA VAL A 222 11.54 -13.65 -27.69
C VAL A 222 11.62 -14.77 -28.74
N ASN A 223 10.48 -15.17 -29.33
CA ASN A 223 10.43 -16.21 -30.35
C ASN A 223 10.84 -15.67 -31.73
N ASP A 224 12.01 -16.09 -32.22
CA ASP A 224 12.54 -15.68 -33.53
C ASP A 224 11.69 -16.18 -34.71
N GLY A 225 10.87 -17.23 -34.50
CA GLY A 225 9.91 -17.70 -35.49
C GLY A 225 8.69 -16.79 -35.68
N MET A 226 8.44 -15.86 -34.75
CA MET A 226 7.40 -14.85 -34.90
C MET A 226 7.95 -13.70 -35.74
N GLY A 227 7.29 -13.36 -36.84
CA GLY A 227 7.70 -12.27 -37.73
C GLY A 227 7.26 -10.89 -37.25
N ALA A 228 7.53 -9.87 -38.08
CA ALA A 228 6.90 -8.57 -37.89
C ALA A 228 5.38 -8.69 -38.06
N GLY A 229 4.61 -7.94 -37.27
CA GLY A 229 3.16 -8.00 -37.34
C GLY A 229 2.46 -7.40 -36.13
N VAL A 230 1.14 -7.57 -36.13
CA VAL A 230 0.24 -7.13 -35.06
C VAL A 230 -0.37 -8.37 -34.42
N TYR A 231 -0.21 -8.48 -33.11
CA TYR A 231 -0.66 -9.62 -32.31
C TYR A 231 -1.67 -9.14 -31.27
N PRO A 232 -2.97 -9.48 -31.41
CA PRO A 232 -3.93 -9.27 -30.34
C PRO A 232 -3.62 -10.23 -29.18
N ILE A 233 -3.71 -9.74 -27.97
CA ILE A 233 -3.41 -10.49 -26.75
C ILE A 233 -4.61 -10.41 -25.82
N ASP A 234 -5.13 -11.56 -25.44
CA ASP A 234 -6.20 -11.75 -24.48
C ASP A 234 -5.91 -13.06 -23.74
N ALA A 235 -5.20 -12.97 -22.61
CA ALA A 235 -4.61 -14.14 -21.99
C ALA A 235 -4.40 -14.00 -20.48
N GLU A 236 -4.47 -15.13 -19.79
CA GLU A 236 -4.04 -15.25 -18.40
C GLU A 236 -2.51 -15.23 -18.30
N PHE A 237 -1.99 -14.68 -17.20
CA PHE A 237 -0.58 -14.70 -16.83
C PHE A 237 -0.41 -14.95 -15.34
N SER A 238 0.81 -15.33 -14.95
CA SER A 238 1.23 -15.37 -13.56
C SER A 238 2.64 -14.81 -13.44
N THR A 239 2.88 -14.03 -12.39
CA THR A 239 4.18 -13.41 -12.16
C THR A 239 4.51 -13.35 -10.67
N ASN A 240 5.80 -13.33 -10.36
CA ASN A 240 6.27 -13.21 -8.99
C ASN A 240 6.59 -11.75 -8.68
N LEU A 241 5.95 -11.21 -7.64
CA LEU A 241 6.19 -9.85 -7.16
C LEU A 241 7.36 -9.77 -6.17
N LEU A 242 7.97 -10.90 -5.80
CA LEU A 242 9.19 -10.93 -4.98
C LEU A 242 10.44 -10.55 -5.81
N ASN A 243 10.46 -9.30 -6.27
CA ASN A 243 11.59 -8.63 -6.93
C ASN A 243 11.85 -7.28 -6.21
N ASP A 244 13.00 -6.65 -6.45
CA ASP A 244 13.41 -5.44 -5.71
C ASP A 244 12.43 -4.26 -5.88
N GLN A 245 11.78 -4.17 -7.04
CA GLN A 245 10.83 -3.10 -7.36
C GLN A 245 9.53 -3.27 -6.58
N GLU A 246 9.02 -4.50 -6.49
CA GLU A 246 7.70 -4.80 -5.93
C GLU A 246 7.72 -5.37 -4.52
N LEU A 247 8.89 -5.45 -3.87
CA LEU A 247 9.08 -6.27 -2.68
C LEU A 247 8.11 -5.98 -1.52
N ILE A 248 7.67 -4.73 -1.32
CA ILE A 248 6.66 -4.44 -0.29
C ILE A 248 5.35 -5.16 -0.63
N VAL A 249 4.81 -4.97 -1.83
CA VAL A 249 3.55 -5.64 -2.23
C VAL A 249 3.77 -7.15 -2.38
N GLY A 250 4.90 -7.56 -2.96
CA GLY A 250 5.28 -8.96 -3.13
C GLY A 250 5.54 -9.71 -1.82
N SER A 251 5.96 -9.05 -0.75
CA SER A 251 6.07 -9.68 0.56
C SER A 251 4.71 -10.02 1.19
N ALA A 252 3.64 -9.37 0.72
CA ALA A 252 2.27 -9.68 1.11
C ALA A 252 1.58 -10.66 0.15
N LEU A 253 1.76 -10.48 -1.16
CA LEU A 253 1.03 -11.25 -2.19
C LEU A 253 1.84 -12.39 -2.82
N GLY A 254 3.16 -12.35 -2.74
CA GLY A 254 4.04 -13.35 -3.36
C GLY A 254 3.87 -13.44 -4.88
N ARG A 255 3.32 -14.55 -5.35
CA ARG A 255 3.02 -14.80 -6.76
C ARG A 255 1.56 -14.47 -7.01
N VAL A 256 1.32 -13.59 -7.98
CA VAL A 256 -0.02 -13.22 -8.42
C VAL A 256 -0.36 -13.88 -9.76
N SER A 257 -1.65 -13.96 -10.05
CA SER A 257 -2.17 -14.28 -11.38
C SER A 257 -3.11 -13.19 -11.85
N GLY A 258 -3.32 -13.10 -13.15
CA GLY A 258 -4.15 -12.06 -13.73
C GLY A 258 -4.37 -12.26 -15.21
N HIS A 259 -5.10 -11.31 -15.79
CA HIS A 259 -5.46 -11.34 -17.20
C HIS A 259 -4.96 -10.07 -17.89
N VAL A 260 -4.33 -10.24 -19.04
CA VAL A 260 -3.84 -9.14 -19.87
C VAL A 260 -4.65 -9.05 -21.15
N ASN A 261 -5.02 -7.83 -21.53
CA ASN A 261 -5.71 -7.54 -22.78
C ASN A 261 -4.99 -6.39 -23.49
N GLY A 262 -4.73 -6.53 -24.79
CA GLY A 262 -4.09 -5.48 -25.57
C GLY A 262 -3.59 -5.93 -26.93
N GLN A 263 -2.68 -5.15 -27.48
CA GLN A 263 -2.08 -5.38 -28.78
C GLN A 263 -0.57 -5.19 -28.72
N LEU A 264 0.17 -6.17 -29.22
CA LEU A 264 1.61 -6.10 -29.46
C LEU A 264 1.85 -5.84 -30.95
N VAL A 265 2.58 -4.77 -31.26
CA VAL A 265 3.11 -4.50 -32.60
C VAL A 265 4.61 -4.81 -32.58
N LEU A 266 5.05 -5.63 -33.54
CA LEU A 266 6.42 -6.06 -33.68
C LEU A 266 6.96 -5.63 -35.04
N GLY A 267 8.01 -4.82 -35.03
CA GLY A 267 8.70 -4.32 -36.21
C GLY A 267 9.64 -5.36 -36.83
N SER A 268 9.92 -5.21 -38.12
CA SER A 268 10.89 -6.05 -38.85
C SER A 268 12.33 -5.83 -38.37
N ASP A 269 12.60 -4.70 -37.74
CA ASP A 269 13.86 -4.35 -37.08
C ASP A 269 13.98 -4.92 -35.66
N GLY A 270 12.96 -5.65 -35.19
CA GLY A 270 12.89 -6.18 -33.83
C GLY A 270 12.51 -5.13 -32.77
N SER A 271 12.10 -3.93 -33.16
CA SER A 271 11.40 -3.00 -32.26
C SER A 271 10.02 -3.55 -31.91
N PHE A 272 9.49 -3.22 -30.73
CA PHE A 272 8.12 -3.54 -30.38
C PHE A 272 7.46 -2.40 -29.60
N TYR A 273 6.14 -2.37 -29.66
CA TYR A 273 5.30 -1.60 -28.76
C TYR A 273 4.08 -2.43 -28.37
N PHE A 274 3.79 -2.49 -27.07
CA PHE A 274 2.59 -3.07 -26.52
C PHE A 274 1.70 -1.97 -25.95
N ARG A 275 0.41 -2.04 -26.23
CA ARG A 275 -0.63 -1.19 -25.64
C ARG A 275 -1.76 -2.05 -25.11
N GLY A 276 -2.04 -1.92 -23.83
CA GLY A 276 -3.13 -2.65 -23.21
C GLY A 276 -3.29 -2.33 -21.74
N GLU A 277 -3.93 -3.25 -21.04
CA GLU A 277 -4.07 -3.23 -19.60
C GLU A 277 -3.99 -4.64 -19.03
N TYR A 278 -3.70 -4.74 -17.74
CA TYR A 278 -3.86 -5.98 -17.01
C TYR A 278 -4.75 -5.80 -15.79
N ARG A 279 -5.36 -6.90 -15.36
CA ARG A 279 -6.08 -7.04 -14.09
C ARG A 279 -5.47 -8.20 -13.30
N LEU A 280 -5.65 -8.20 -12.00
CA LEU A 280 -5.23 -9.31 -11.14
C LEU A 280 -6.44 -10.10 -10.65
N ASN A 281 -6.27 -11.41 -10.58
CA ASN A 281 -7.23 -12.32 -9.95
C ASN A 281 -7.17 -12.15 -8.43
N PRO A 282 -8.27 -12.45 -7.69
CA PRO A 282 -8.25 -12.40 -6.23
C PRO A 282 -7.13 -13.27 -5.65
N ASP A 283 -6.45 -12.76 -4.64
CA ASP A 283 -5.31 -13.41 -4.02
C ASP A 283 -5.57 -13.68 -2.54
N LYS A 284 -5.11 -14.83 -2.05
CA LYS A 284 -5.28 -15.19 -0.64
C LYS A 284 -4.07 -14.69 0.11
N PHE A 285 -4.29 -13.80 1.07
CA PHE A 285 -3.28 -13.53 2.06
C PHE A 285 -3.25 -14.68 3.07
N ASP A 286 -2.38 -15.65 2.81
CA ASP A 286 -1.98 -16.68 3.75
C ASP A 286 -0.50 -16.51 4.07
N PHE A 287 -0.20 -16.08 5.28
CA PHE A 287 1.18 -15.82 5.65
C PHE A 287 2.00 -17.12 5.68
N ASP A 288 2.67 -17.43 4.58
CA ASP A 288 3.52 -18.60 4.41
C ASP A 288 5.00 -18.17 4.29
N ALA A 289 5.71 -18.31 5.42
CA ALA A 289 7.13 -17.97 5.52
C ALA A 289 8.01 -18.74 4.52
N SER A 290 7.60 -19.95 4.10
CA SER A 290 8.36 -20.79 3.19
C SER A 290 8.41 -20.25 1.76
N ARG A 291 7.49 -19.35 1.39
CA ARG A 291 7.41 -18.74 0.05
C ARG A 291 8.30 -17.50 -0.13
N SER A 292 8.90 -16.99 0.94
CA SER A 292 9.79 -15.81 0.91
C SER A 292 11.27 -16.22 0.63
N ARG A 293 12.03 -15.47 -0.19
CA ARG A 293 13.40 -15.84 -0.69
C ARG A 293 14.55 -15.67 0.33
N PRO A 294 15.74 -16.31 0.16
CA PRO A 294 16.79 -16.47 1.19
C PRO A 294 17.37 -15.21 1.85
N SER A 295 17.49 -14.09 1.14
CA SER A 295 18.13 -12.88 1.69
C SER A 295 17.12 -11.95 2.40
N ILE A 296 15.85 -12.03 2.01
CA ILE A 296 14.73 -11.38 2.69
C ILE A 296 14.24 -12.27 3.86
N GLN A 297 14.49 -13.58 3.76
CA GLN A 297 14.17 -14.56 4.79
C GLN A 297 14.75 -14.21 6.14
N GLU A 298 15.91 -13.56 6.33
CA GLU A 298 16.41 -13.33 7.70
C GLU A 298 15.58 -12.27 8.46
N ALA A 299 15.34 -11.12 7.83
CA ALA A 299 14.47 -10.07 8.34
C ALA A 299 13.01 -10.52 8.44
N LEU A 300 12.49 -11.17 7.38
CA LEU A 300 11.16 -11.76 7.43
C LEU A 300 11.10 -12.89 8.43
N THR A 301 12.13 -13.69 8.68
CA THR A 301 12.10 -14.79 9.69
C THR A 301 11.96 -14.21 11.08
N THR A 302 12.66 -13.12 11.40
CA THR A 302 12.46 -12.43 12.67
C THR A 302 11.04 -11.90 12.81
N LEU A 303 10.53 -11.26 11.76
CA LEU A 303 9.16 -10.75 11.74
C LEU A 303 8.12 -11.88 11.79
N VAL A 304 8.29 -12.95 11.02
CA VAL A 304 7.51 -14.19 11.00
C VAL A 304 7.49 -14.82 12.37
N ARG A 305 8.65 -14.98 13.03
CA ARG A 305 8.73 -15.58 14.36
C ARG A 305 7.91 -14.75 15.35
N LYS A 306 8.04 -13.42 15.30
CA LYS A 306 7.28 -12.52 16.17
C LYS A 306 5.79 -12.51 15.86
N ILE A 307 5.41 -12.55 14.59
CA ILE A 307 4.02 -12.59 14.20
C ILE A 307 3.40 -13.98 14.44
N GLY A 308 4.19 -15.06 14.38
CA GLY A 308 3.77 -16.41 14.72
C GLY A 308 3.42 -16.60 16.21
N GLU A 309 3.80 -15.65 17.08
CA GLU A 309 3.33 -15.60 18.47
C GLU A 309 1.84 -15.15 18.57
N PHE A 310 1.23 -14.67 17.48
CA PHE A 310 -0.21 -14.40 17.40
C PHE A 310 -0.96 -15.68 17.07
N VAL A 311 -1.78 -16.17 18.00
CA VAL A 311 -2.54 -17.44 17.83
C VAL A 311 -3.92 -17.27 17.19
N ASP A 312 -4.44 -16.05 17.10
CA ASP A 312 -5.83 -15.75 16.65
C ASP A 312 -5.89 -15.03 15.29
N HIS A 313 -4.89 -15.22 14.43
CA HIS A 313 -4.89 -14.63 13.09
C HIS A 313 -5.82 -15.40 12.14
N LYS A 314 -6.32 -14.73 11.09
CA LYS A 314 -7.16 -15.36 10.06
C LYS A 314 -6.77 -14.89 8.68
N ASP A 315 -6.45 -15.85 7.80
CA ASP A 315 -6.25 -15.62 6.38
C ASP A 315 -7.49 -14.92 5.79
N PHE A 316 -7.28 -14.08 4.78
CA PHE A 316 -8.35 -13.33 4.13
C PHE A 316 -8.08 -13.20 2.63
N MET A 317 -9.15 -12.99 1.86
CA MET A 317 -9.04 -12.73 0.43
C MET A 317 -8.84 -11.25 0.14
N ILE A 318 -7.89 -10.94 -0.74
CA ILE A 318 -7.67 -9.63 -1.33
C ILE A 318 -8.26 -9.64 -2.74
N TYR A 319 -9.25 -8.79 -2.96
CA TYR A 319 -9.83 -8.54 -4.28
C TYR A 319 -9.19 -7.30 -4.89
N PHE A 320 -8.74 -7.41 -6.14
CA PHE A 320 -8.23 -6.26 -6.89
C PHE A 320 -9.35 -5.65 -7.72
N THR A 321 -9.56 -4.34 -7.58
CA THR A 321 -10.52 -3.60 -8.40
C THR A 321 -9.78 -2.77 -9.44
N GLY A 322 -10.41 -2.58 -10.60
CA GLY A 322 -9.84 -1.80 -11.70
C GLY A 322 -8.83 -2.56 -12.56
N SER A 323 -8.07 -1.81 -13.35
CA SER A 323 -7.04 -2.31 -14.27
C SER A 323 -5.81 -1.39 -14.22
N GLN A 324 -4.65 -1.96 -14.53
CA GLN A 324 -3.41 -1.21 -14.69
C GLN A 324 -3.10 -1.04 -16.18
N PRO A 325 -2.96 0.20 -16.70
CA PRO A 325 -2.48 0.42 -18.05
C PRO A 325 -1.05 -0.12 -18.22
N LEU A 326 -0.79 -0.75 -19.36
CA LEU A 326 0.51 -1.26 -19.74
C LEU A 326 0.83 -0.76 -21.15
N GLU A 327 1.63 0.30 -21.21
CA GLU A 327 2.14 0.87 -22.46
C GLU A 327 3.67 0.79 -22.44
N VAL A 328 4.24 -0.10 -23.25
CA VAL A 328 5.67 -0.40 -23.22
C VAL A 328 6.22 -0.48 -24.63
N ASN A 329 7.32 0.21 -24.89
CA ASN A 329 8.12 0.07 -26.09
C ASN A 329 9.50 -0.50 -25.76
N GLY A 330 10.13 -1.14 -26.75
CA GLY A 330 11.46 -1.68 -26.58
C GLY A 330 11.95 -2.43 -27.81
N THR A 331 12.93 -3.32 -27.60
CA THR A 331 13.43 -4.20 -28.64
C THR A 331 13.39 -5.66 -28.18
N ARG A 332 13.37 -6.59 -29.13
CA ARG A 332 13.55 -8.02 -28.83
C ARG A 332 14.82 -8.26 -28.03
N ALA A 333 15.91 -7.57 -28.37
CA ALA A 333 17.18 -7.68 -27.68
C ALA A 333 17.07 -7.28 -26.19
N SER A 334 16.34 -6.21 -25.86
CA SER A 334 16.18 -5.80 -24.45
C SER A 334 15.36 -6.79 -23.63
N ILE A 335 14.36 -7.45 -24.23
CA ILE A 335 13.57 -8.48 -23.53
C ILE A 335 14.34 -9.81 -23.43
N LYS A 336 15.12 -10.19 -24.43
CA LYS A 336 16.00 -11.37 -24.35
C LYS A 336 17.12 -11.19 -23.31
N ALA A 337 17.55 -9.95 -23.07
CA ALA A 337 18.52 -9.61 -22.03
C ALA A 337 17.92 -9.59 -20.61
N THR A 338 16.63 -9.90 -20.43
CA THR A 338 15.96 -9.97 -19.13
C THR A 338 15.31 -11.34 -18.89
N ASN A 339 15.41 -11.82 -17.66
CA ASN A 339 14.71 -13.01 -17.17
C ASN A 339 13.21 -12.70 -17.00
N PRO A 340 12.34 -13.72 -16.92
CA PRO A 340 10.91 -13.53 -16.65
C PRO A 340 10.57 -12.81 -15.35
N ASP A 341 11.51 -12.72 -14.39
CA ASP A 341 11.35 -11.96 -13.15
C ASP A 341 11.87 -10.51 -13.24
N GLY A 342 12.22 -10.05 -14.45
CA GLY A 342 12.71 -8.70 -14.72
C GLY A 342 14.20 -8.48 -14.43
N THR A 343 14.90 -9.47 -13.90
CA THR A 343 16.34 -9.36 -13.64
C THR A 343 17.16 -9.50 -14.94
N PRO A 344 18.38 -8.95 -15.04
CA PRO A 344 19.24 -9.18 -16.21
C PRO A 344 19.49 -10.67 -16.43
N ALA A 345 19.30 -11.14 -17.67
CA ALA A 345 19.68 -12.48 -18.07
C ALA A 345 21.19 -12.63 -17.96
N ALA A 346 21.66 -13.76 -17.42
CA ALA A 346 23.09 -14.03 -17.33
C ALA A 346 23.69 -14.03 -18.75
N VAL A 347 24.65 -13.14 -19.00
CA VAL A 347 25.42 -13.17 -20.24
C VAL A 347 26.28 -14.42 -20.18
N HIS A 348 25.92 -15.45 -20.95
CA HIS A 348 26.80 -16.58 -21.18
C HIS A 348 28.05 -16.06 -21.90
N ARG A 349 29.10 -15.71 -21.15
CA ARG A 349 30.43 -15.60 -21.72
C ARG A 349 30.86 -17.02 -22.08
N PRO A 350 31.16 -17.32 -23.36
CA PRO A 350 31.82 -18.58 -23.68
C PRO A 350 33.14 -18.59 -22.90
N SER A 351 33.33 -19.61 -22.06
CA SER A 351 34.63 -19.87 -21.45
C SER A 351 35.59 -20.26 -22.57
N PHE A 352 36.34 -19.28 -23.09
CA PHE A 352 37.52 -19.52 -23.90
C PHE A 352 38.74 -19.49 -22.97
N GLY A 353 39.32 -20.67 -22.71
CA GLY A 353 40.54 -20.85 -21.93
C GLY A 353 40.47 -22.18 -21.17
N GLY A 354 40.79 -23.32 -21.78
CA GLY A 354 42.09 -23.58 -22.38
C GLY A 354 43.06 -23.98 -21.27
N LEU A 355 43.03 -25.26 -20.87
CA LEU A 355 44.03 -25.86 -20.00
C LEU A 355 45.40 -25.75 -20.67
N SER A 356 46.24 -24.82 -20.22
CA SER A 356 47.66 -24.84 -20.55
C SER A 356 48.31 -26.06 -19.85
N PRO A 357 49.04 -26.93 -20.56
CA PRO A 357 49.75 -28.04 -19.94
C PRO A 357 50.82 -27.51 -18.98
N ARG A 358 50.84 -28.04 -17.75
CA ARG A 358 51.92 -27.79 -16.79
C ARG A 358 53.26 -28.29 -17.38
N PRO A 359 54.35 -27.51 -17.33
CA PRO A 359 55.67 -28.05 -17.61
C PRO A 359 56.09 -29.00 -16.47
N PRO A 360 56.80 -30.09 -16.78
CA PRO A 360 57.41 -30.92 -15.75
C PRO A 360 58.61 -30.20 -15.12
N ARG A 361 58.82 -30.52 -13.84
CA ARG A 361 59.75 -29.97 -12.84
C ARG A 361 60.97 -29.19 -13.32
#